data_AF-A0A918ZQ65-F1
#
_entry.id   AF-A0A918ZQ65-F1
#
_cell.length_a   1.000
_cell.length_b   1.000
_cell.length_c   1.000
_cell.angle_alpha   90.00
_cell.angle_beta   90.00
_cell.angle_gamma   90.00
#
_symmetry.space_group_name_H-M   'P 1'
#
loop_
_entity.id
_entity.type
_entity.pdbx_description
1 polymer ?
#
loop_
_entity_poly.entity_id
_entity_poly.type
_entity_poly.pdbx_seq_one_letter_code
_entity_poly.pdbx_strand_id
1 'polypeptide(L)'
;MGLFSRFERVTRPPAGSVPRSPEEVRAALLGLNRAGAPWTIRAGLPKEKADLVAHWHVTDPAWRAYFCRVRDDSVPQTRMRLMPDEHQVRCLDYQRQLGNESGALYTWGRGQYRYVSSAWTLERGPDGKRRFERQARTDTADLKNPLRDAVLSVGWSWRARISRL
;
A
#
# COMPACT_ATOMS: atom_id res chain seq x y z
N MET A 1 -5.31 8.65 -21.13
CA MET A 1 -5.39 9.79 -20.20
C MET A 1 -5.10 9.32 -18.78
N GLY A 2 -4.33 10.09 -18.01
CA GLY A 2 -3.35 9.59 -17.04
C GLY A 2 -3.89 9.08 -15.70
N LEU A 3 -3.62 7.80 -15.41
CA LEU A 3 -3.88 7.13 -14.13
C LEU A 3 -3.01 7.63 -12.96
N PHE A 4 -2.03 8.50 -13.24
CA PHE A 4 -1.12 9.08 -12.25
C PHE A 4 -1.71 10.31 -11.53
N SER A 5 -2.63 11.03 -12.16
CA SER A 5 -3.18 12.31 -11.63
C SER A 5 -3.98 12.15 -10.32
N ARG A 6 -4.47 10.96 -10.00
CA ARG A 6 -5.34 10.74 -8.83
C ARG A 6 -4.60 10.58 -7.50
N PHE A 7 -3.30 10.25 -7.52
CA PHE A 7 -2.55 9.92 -6.30
C PHE A 7 -1.67 11.06 -5.78
N GLU A 8 -1.32 12.07 -6.57
CA GLU A 8 -0.66 13.30 -6.09
C GLU A 8 -1.62 14.23 -5.31
N ARG A 9 -2.90 13.86 -5.25
CA ARG A 9 -4.00 14.66 -4.74
C ARG A 9 -4.11 14.55 -3.22
N VAL A 10 -4.21 15.70 -2.55
CA VAL A 10 -4.68 15.76 -1.16
C VAL A 10 -6.14 15.30 -1.15
N THR A 11 -6.43 14.26 -0.38
CA THR A 11 -7.79 13.84 -0.08
C THR A 11 -8.16 14.37 1.30
N ARG A 12 -9.24 15.14 1.38
CA ARG A 12 -9.71 15.74 2.63
C ARG A 12 -10.81 14.89 3.26
N PRO A 13 -10.95 14.92 4.59
CA PRO A 13 -12.07 14.28 5.26
C PRO A 13 -13.40 14.99 4.88
N PRO A 14 -14.55 14.39 5.18
CA PRO A 14 -15.84 15.04 5.03
C PRO A 14 -15.88 16.43 5.68
N ALA A 15 -16.66 17.34 5.10
CA ALA A 15 -16.84 18.67 5.68
C ALA A 15 -17.45 18.57 7.09
N GLY A 16 -16.91 19.32 8.04
CA GLY A 16 -17.34 19.29 9.45
C GLY A 16 -16.69 18.19 10.29
N SER A 17 -15.80 17.35 9.73
CA SER A 17 -15.02 16.41 10.54
C SER A 17 -14.09 17.15 11.50
N VAL A 18 -14.18 16.82 12.79
CA VAL A 18 -13.26 17.30 13.82
C VAL A 18 -11.99 16.44 13.77
N PRO A 19 -10.80 17.03 13.57
CA PRO A 19 -9.55 16.28 13.60
C PRO A 19 -9.30 15.68 14.97
N ARG A 20 -9.04 14.37 15.00
CA ARG A 20 -8.67 13.63 16.22
C ARG A 20 -7.19 13.78 16.57
N SER A 21 -6.78 13.25 17.72
CA SER A 21 -5.37 13.33 18.13
C SER A 21 -4.45 12.49 17.22
N PRO A 22 -3.14 12.82 17.12
CA PRO A 22 -2.18 11.99 16.39
C PRO A 22 -2.13 10.54 16.86
N GLU A 23 -2.32 10.29 18.16
CA GLU A 23 -2.36 8.96 18.77
C GLU A 23 -3.58 8.16 18.28
N GLU A 24 -4.74 8.80 18.16
CA GLU A 24 -5.94 8.17 17.60
C GLU A 24 -5.75 7.82 16.12
N VAL A 25 -5.07 8.69 15.35
CA VAL A 25 -4.72 8.38 13.95
C VAL A 25 -3.78 7.18 13.87
N ARG A 26 -2.77 7.14 14.74
CA ARG A 26 -1.84 6.01 14.83
C ARG A 26 -2.57 4.71 15.19
N ALA A 27 -3.48 4.76 16.16
CA ALA A 27 -4.28 3.62 16.57
C ALA A 27 -5.19 3.12 15.43
N ALA A 28 -5.87 4.04 14.72
CA ALA A 28 -6.71 3.70 13.57
C ALA A 28 -5.92 2.99 12.47
N LEU A 29 -4.72 3.49 12.15
CA LEU A 29 -3.84 2.88 11.15
C LEU A 29 -3.32 1.50 11.59
N LEU A 30 -2.89 1.35 12.84
CA LEU A 30 -2.44 0.06 13.36
C LEU A 30 -3.57 -0.97 13.48
N GLY A 31 -4.81 -0.51 13.71
CA GLY A 31 -6.01 -1.35 13.77
C GLY A 31 -6.39 -2.00 12.43
N LEU A 32 -5.81 -1.56 11.31
CA LEU A 32 -5.99 -2.20 9.99
C LEU A 32 -5.20 -3.52 9.85
N ASN A 33 -4.34 -3.85 10.82
CA ASN A 33 -3.69 -5.15 10.86
C ASN A 33 -4.70 -6.26 11.18
N ARG A 34 -4.80 -7.26 10.28
CA ARG A 34 -5.63 -8.45 10.47
C ARG A 34 -4.87 -9.68 9.99
N ALA A 35 -5.12 -10.84 10.61
CA ALA A 35 -4.44 -12.08 10.29
C ALA A 35 -4.55 -12.51 8.81
N GLY A 36 -5.62 -12.11 8.12
CA GLY A 36 -5.84 -12.38 6.69
C GLY A 36 -5.51 -11.22 5.75
N ALA A 37 -4.72 -10.22 6.17
CA ALA A 37 -4.26 -9.17 5.27
C ALA A 37 -2.90 -9.52 4.66
N PRO A 38 -2.69 -9.28 3.35
CA PRO A 38 -1.38 -9.42 2.71
C PRO A 38 -0.40 -8.28 3.07
N TRP A 39 -0.60 -7.62 4.22
CA TRP A 39 0.21 -6.52 4.69
C TRP A 39 0.30 -6.46 6.22
N THR A 40 1.34 -5.81 6.72
CA THR A 40 1.48 -5.39 8.12
C THR A 40 1.83 -3.91 8.20
N ILE A 41 1.19 -3.20 9.11
CA ILE A 41 1.46 -1.82 9.46
C ILE A 41 2.15 -1.81 10.82
N ARG A 42 3.30 -1.14 10.90
CA ARG A 42 4.09 -1.03 12.13
C ARG A 42 4.62 0.38 12.31
N ALA A 43 5.11 0.67 13.51
CA ALA A 43 5.91 1.86 13.76
C ALA A 43 7.11 1.90 12.80
N GLY A 44 7.41 3.09 12.29
CA GLY A 44 8.60 3.32 11.49
C GLY A 44 9.87 3.21 12.32
N LEU A 45 10.93 2.68 11.73
CA LEU A 45 12.25 2.66 12.33
C LEU A 45 12.93 4.02 12.16
N PRO A 46 13.90 4.40 13.01
CA PRO A 46 14.60 5.70 12.90
C PRO A 46 15.17 5.97 11.49
N LYS A 47 15.73 4.94 10.84
CA LYS A 47 16.27 5.02 9.48
C LYS A 47 15.23 5.24 8.37
N GLU A 48 13.95 5.00 8.66
CA GLU A 48 12.88 5.06 7.67
C GLU A 48 12.30 6.49 7.52
N LYS A 49 12.59 7.39 8.47
CA LYS A 49 12.11 8.78 8.50
C LYS A 49 10.59 8.88 8.34
N ALA A 50 9.87 7.97 8.98
CA ALA A 50 8.43 7.83 8.94
C ALA A 50 7.92 7.40 10.32
N ASP A 51 6.71 7.83 10.68
CA ASP A 51 6.08 7.44 11.94
C ASP A 51 5.49 6.03 11.85
N LEU A 52 4.97 5.67 10.68
CA LEU A 52 4.39 4.37 10.39
C LEU A 52 4.86 3.86 9.03
N VAL A 53 4.98 2.54 8.90
CA VAL A 53 5.31 1.87 7.65
C VAL A 53 4.34 0.72 7.44
N ALA A 54 3.64 0.75 6.32
CA ALA A 54 2.85 -0.37 5.82
C ALA A 54 3.71 -1.19 4.85
N HIS A 55 3.77 -2.49 5.08
CA HIS A 55 4.62 -3.42 4.37
C HIS A 55 3.78 -4.53 3.77
N TRP A 56 3.95 -4.82 2.48
CA TRP A 56 3.32 -5.96 1.83
C TRP A 56 4.11 -7.24 2.08
N HIS A 57 3.41 -8.35 2.28
CA HIS A 57 3.99 -9.69 2.44
C HIS A 57 4.20 -10.39 1.10
N VAL A 58 4.94 -9.74 0.20
CA VAL A 58 5.16 -10.26 -1.17
C VAL A 58 5.97 -11.56 -1.18
N THR A 59 6.91 -11.70 -0.25
CA THR A 59 7.79 -12.87 -0.13
C THR A 59 7.18 -14.02 0.69
N ASP A 60 6.00 -13.82 1.28
CA ASP A 60 5.32 -14.86 2.05
C ASP A 60 4.66 -15.86 1.09
N PRO A 61 5.03 -17.16 1.16
CA PRO A 61 4.45 -18.19 0.30
C PRO A 61 2.92 -18.25 0.35
N ALA A 62 2.29 -17.89 1.49
CA ALA A 62 0.84 -17.87 1.65
C ALA A 62 0.16 -16.87 0.71
N TRP A 63 0.87 -15.82 0.26
CA TRP A 63 0.36 -14.76 -0.60
C TRP A 63 0.89 -14.85 -2.05
N ARG A 64 1.60 -15.92 -2.40
CA ARG A 64 2.19 -16.11 -3.74
C ARG A 64 1.15 -16.10 -4.87
N ALA A 65 -0.04 -16.65 -4.62
CA ALA A 65 -1.15 -16.61 -5.58
C ALA A 65 -1.64 -15.17 -5.84
N TYR A 66 -1.63 -14.33 -4.80
CA TYR A 66 -2.00 -12.91 -4.91
C TYR A 66 -0.96 -12.17 -5.77
N PHE A 67 0.33 -12.35 -5.47
CA PHE A 67 1.45 -11.63 -6.10
C PHE A 67 2.05 -12.29 -7.35
N CYS A 68 1.29 -13.10 -8.09
CA CYS A 68 1.71 -13.91 -9.25
C CYS A 68 2.61 -13.26 -10.34
N ARG A 69 2.78 -11.93 -10.36
CA ARG A 69 3.66 -11.21 -11.31
C ARG A 69 4.56 -10.17 -10.64
N VAL A 70 4.51 -10.03 -9.31
CA VAL A 70 5.49 -9.19 -8.61
C VAL A 70 6.78 -9.98 -8.63
N ARG A 71 7.90 -9.33 -8.95
CA ARG A 71 9.18 -10.00 -8.86
C ARG A 71 9.38 -10.42 -7.40
N ASP A 72 9.72 -11.68 -7.16
CA ASP A 72 9.91 -12.27 -5.82
C ASP A 72 10.96 -11.50 -4.99
N ASP A 73 11.78 -10.69 -5.66
CA ASP A 73 12.78 -9.82 -5.04
C ASP A 73 12.23 -8.47 -4.58
N SER A 74 10.98 -8.11 -4.88
CA SER A 74 10.47 -6.76 -4.64
C SER A 74 9.58 -6.66 -3.40
N VAL A 75 9.93 -5.70 -2.55
CA VAL A 75 9.31 -5.47 -1.26
C VAL A 75 8.71 -4.05 -1.22
N PRO A 76 7.46 -3.88 -1.69
CA PRO A 76 6.79 -2.59 -1.68
C PRO A 76 6.39 -2.19 -0.26
N GLN A 77 6.59 -0.91 0.05
CA GLN A 77 6.26 -0.32 1.33
C GLN A 77 5.63 1.06 1.13
N THR A 78 4.64 1.39 1.96
CA THR A 78 4.11 2.75 2.06
C THR A 78 4.54 3.32 3.40
N ARG A 79 5.42 4.32 3.35
CA ARG A 79 5.87 5.06 4.54
C ARG A 79 4.93 6.23 4.79
N MET A 80 4.58 6.46 6.04
CA MET A 80 3.61 7.47 6.46
C MET A 80 4.19 8.35 7.54
N ARG A 81 3.97 9.66 7.40
CA ARG A 81 4.35 10.67 8.38
C ARG A 81 3.11 11.47 8.79
N LEU A 82 2.91 11.61 10.09
CA LEU A 82 1.84 12.41 10.67
C LEU A 82 2.34 13.86 10.78
N MET A 83 1.51 14.79 10.33
CA MET A 83 1.72 16.24 10.44
C MET A 83 0.62 16.80 11.35
N PRO A 84 0.81 16.82 12.68
CA PRO A 84 -0.21 17.28 13.63
C PRO A 84 -0.71 18.69 13.34
N ASP A 85 0.20 19.62 13.05
CA ASP A 85 -0.13 21.03 12.76
C ASP A 85 -1.05 21.20 11.55
N GLU A 86 -0.96 20.29 10.57
CA GLU A 86 -1.75 20.31 9.34
C GLU A 86 -2.94 19.34 9.38
N HIS A 87 -3.08 18.55 10.46
CA HIS A 87 -3.98 17.39 10.54
C HIS A 87 -3.92 16.53 9.27
N GLN A 88 -2.69 16.20 8.85
CA GLN A 88 -2.43 15.55 7.57
C GLN A 88 -1.49 14.36 7.74
N VAL A 89 -1.81 13.24 7.09
CA VAL A 89 -0.87 12.14 6.88
C VAL A 89 -0.26 12.28 5.49
N ARG A 90 1.06 12.39 5.45
CA ARG A 90 1.84 12.34 4.20
C ARG A 90 2.34 10.92 3.98
N CYS A 91 2.19 10.40 2.77
CA CYS A 91 2.67 9.07 2.45
C CYS A 91 3.60 9.09 1.22
N LEU A 92 4.53 8.14 1.19
CA LEU A 92 5.46 7.93 0.09
C LEU A 92 5.72 6.43 -0.05
N ASP A 93 5.61 5.91 -1.27
CA ASP A 93 5.93 4.51 -1.49
C ASP A 93 7.42 4.32 -1.80
N TYR A 94 7.91 3.20 -1.31
CA TYR A 94 9.26 2.71 -1.50
C TYR A 94 9.17 1.31 -2.08
N GLN A 95 9.93 1.06 -3.12
CA GLN A 95 10.16 -0.27 -3.64
C GLN A 95 11.58 -0.66 -3.26
N ARG A 96 11.70 -1.62 -2.34
CA ARG A 96 12.98 -2.24 -2.02
C ARG A 96 13.14 -3.52 -2.83
N GLN A 97 14.37 -3.86 -3.15
CA GLN A 97 14.69 -5.10 -3.82
C GLN A 97 15.66 -5.92 -2.95
N LEU A 98 15.43 -7.21 -2.84
CA LEU A 98 16.40 -8.15 -2.27
C LEU A 98 17.61 -8.24 -3.19
N GLY A 99 18.79 -8.06 -2.62
CA GLY A 99 20.04 -8.43 -3.25
C GLY A 99 20.09 -9.94 -3.48
N ASN A 100 20.52 -10.32 -4.66
CA ASN A 100 20.62 -11.67 -5.21
C ASN A 100 21.54 -12.62 -4.42
N GLU A 101 22.50 -12.12 -3.62
CA GLU A 101 23.50 -12.98 -2.95
C GLU A 101 23.63 -12.76 -1.42
N SER A 102 23.29 -11.57 -0.90
CA SER A 102 23.47 -11.23 0.51
C SER A 102 22.16 -11.15 1.31
N GLY A 103 21.00 -11.27 0.64
CA GLY A 103 19.69 -10.99 1.24
C GLY A 103 19.49 -9.53 1.66
N ALA A 104 20.46 -8.64 1.38
CA ALA A 104 20.38 -7.24 1.75
C ALA A 104 19.33 -6.50 0.91
N LEU A 105 18.45 -5.74 1.58
CA LEU A 105 17.44 -4.93 0.91
C LEU A 105 18.03 -3.58 0.49
N TYR A 106 18.05 -3.30 -0.81
CA TYR A 106 18.40 -1.98 -1.34
C TYR A 106 17.17 -1.26 -1.90
N THR A 107 17.19 0.08 -1.93
CA THR A 107 16.06 0.85 -2.47
C THR A 107 16.20 0.95 -3.98
N TRP A 108 15.32 0.29 -4.71
CA TRP A 108 15.27 0.32 -6.18
C TRP A 108 14.46 1.53 -6.69
N GLY A 109 13.37 1.88 -6.01
CA GLY A 109 12.46 2.93 -6.45
C GLY A 109 11.80 3.70 -5.30
N ARG A 110 11.48 4.97 -5.55
CA ARG A 110 10.70 5.87 -4.68
C ARG A 110 9.64 6.58 -5.51
N GLY A 111 8.41 6.68 -5.01
CA GLY A 111 7.34 7.36 -5.74
C GLY A 111 5.93 6.99 -5.30
N GLN A 112 4.94 7.30 -6.15
CA GLN A 112 3.60 6.74 -6.05
C GLN A 112 3.44 5.63 -7.08
N TYR A 113 3.42 4.39 -6.61
CA TYR A 113 3.27 3.24 -7.49
C TYR A 113 1.83 2.74 -7.47
N ARG A 114 1.26 2.51 -8.66
CA ARG A 114 0.09 1.66 -8.80
C ARG A 114 0.51 0.40 -9.54
N TYR A 115 0.56 -0.71 -8.81
CA TYR A 115 0.81 -2.01 -9.39
C TYR A 115 -0.51 -2.78 -9.46
N VAL A 116 -0.88 -3.18 -10.68
CA VAL A 116 -2.02 -4.07 -10.93
C VAL A 116 -1.50 -5.30 -11.67
N SER A 117 -1.61 -6.47 -11.06
CA SER A 117 -1.37 -7.75 -11.75
C SER A 117 -2.65 -8.57 -11.79
N SER A 118 -2.76 -9.44 -12.78
CA SER A 118 -3.80 -10.45 -12.81
C SER A 118 -3.27 -11.77 -13.35
N ALA A 119 -3.56 -12.86 -12.65
CA ALA A 119 -3.40 -14.21 -13.14
C ALA A 119 -4.67 -14.63 -13.88
N TRP A 120 -4.50 -15.26 -15.04
CA TRP A 120 -5.59 -15.81 -15.83
C TRP A 120 -5.30 -17.28 -16.10
N THR A 121 -6.32 -18.12 -15.93
CA THR A 121 -6.28 -19.52 -16.35
C THR A 121 -7.20 -19.69 -17.54
N LEU A 122 -6.73 -20.44 -18.53
CA LEU A 122 -7.50 -20.77 -19.71
C LEU A 122 -8.21 -22.10 -19.44
N GLU A 123 -9.51 -22.04 -19.19
CA GLU A 123 -10.34 -23.24 -19.05
C GLU A 123 -11.11 -23.51 -20.33
N ARG A 124 -11.44 -24.79 -20.56
CA ARG A 124 -12.35 -25.19 -21.63
C ARG A 124 -13.71 -25.46 -20.99
N GLY A 125 -14.69 -24.65 -21.32
CA GLY A 125 -16.05 -24.82 -20.85
C GLY A 125 -16.70 -26.11 -21.38
N PRO A 126 -17.83 -26.53 -20.79
CA PRO A 126 -18.57 -27.72 -21.25
C PRO A 126 -19.10 -27.58 -22.68
N ASP A 127 -19.15 -26.36 -23.22
CA ASP A 127 -19.45 -26.01 -24.61
C ASP A 127 -18.24 -26.14 -25.56
N GLY A 128 -17.09 -26.62 -25.07
CA GLY A 128 -15.83 -26.72 -25.81
C GLY A 128 -15.14 -25.38 -26.06
N LYS A 129 -15.73 -24.25 -25.62
CA LYS A 129 -15.18 -22.91 -25.82
C LYS A 129 -14.14 -22.59 -24.76
N ARG A 130 -13.08 -21.90 -25.17
CA ARG A 130 -12.05 -21.37 -24.26
C ARG A 130 -12.64 -20.22 -23.45
N ARG A 131 -12.50 -20.27 -22.13
CA ARG A 131 -12.84 -19.20 -21.18
C ARG A 131 -11.58 -18.80 -20.42
N PHE A 132 -11.33 -17.50 -20.32
CA PHE A 132 -10.30 -16.98 -19.46
C PHE A 132 -10.91 -16.70 -18.09
N GLU A 133 -10.53 -17.49 -17.09
CA GLU A 133 -10.92 -17.24 -15.71
C GLU A 133 -9.82 -16.46 -14.98
N ARG A 134 -10.19 -15.38 -14.30
CA ARG A 134 -9.25 -14.57 -13.53
C ARG A 134 -9.05 -15.21 -12.16
N GLN A 135 -7.88 -15.78 -11.91
CA GLN A 135 -7.61 -16.47 -10.64
C GLN A 135 -7.18 -15.53 -9.52
N ALA A 136 -6.41 -14.49 -9.82
CA ALA A 136 -5.93 -13.57 -8.81
C ALA A 136 -5.74 -12.17 -9.39
N ARG A 137 -5.93 -11.16 -8.56
CA ARG A 137 -5.64 -9.76 -8.87
C ARG A 137 -4.95 -9.13 -7.68
N THR A 138 -3.74 -8.61 -7.87
CA THR A 138 -3.15 -7.66 -6.93
C THR A 138 -3.45 -6.26 -7.42
N ASP A 139 -4.00 -5.39 -6.59
CA ASP A 139 -3.91 -3.94 -6.78
C ASP A 139 -3.30 -3.30 -5.53
N THR A 140 -2.25 -2.51 -5.70
CA THR A 140 -1.70 -1.70 -4.58
C THR A 140 -2.73 -0.76 -3.94
N ALA A 141 -3.82 -0.44 -4.66
CA ALA A 141 -4.97 0.26 -4.10
C ALA A 141 -5.64 -0.49 -2.94
N ASP A 142 -5.50 -1.82 -2.87
CA ASP A 142 -6.13 -2.65 -1.84
C ASP A 142 -5.53 -2.42 -0.45
N LEU A 143 -4.30 -1.90 -0.36
CA LEU A 143 -3.73 -1.36 0.89
C LEU A 143 -3.97 0.14 1.03
N LYS A 144 -3.72 0.90 -0.04
CA LYS A 144 -3.76 2.37 0.02
C LYS A 144 -5.14 2.94 0.33
N ASN A 145 -6.19 2.30 -0.16
CA ASN A 145 -7.56 2.73 0.11
C ASN A 145 -7.89 2.58 1.61
N PRO A 146 -7.72 1.40 2.26
CA PRO A 146 -7.91 1.28 3.70
C PRO A 146 -7.08 2.27 4.53
N LEU A 147 -5.80 2.48 4.19
CA LEU A 147 -4.95 3.46 4.88
C LEU A 147 -5.53 4.87 4.78
N ARG A 148 -5.90 5.30 3.57
CA ARG A 148 -6.51 6.61 3.35
C ARG A 148 -7.81 6.73 4.11
N ASP A 149 -8.71 5.76 3.96
CA ASP A 149 -10.06 5.82 4.49
C ASP A 149 -10.05 5.82 6.03
N ALA A 150 -9.11 5.10 6.66
CA ALA A 150 -8.87 5.17 8.11
C ALA A 150 -8.36 6.54 8.58
N VAL A 151 -7.55 7.24 7.77
CA VAL A 151 -7.11 8.61 8.08
C VAL A 151 -8.24 9.62 7.92
N LEU A 152 -9.07 9.47 6.87
CA LEU A 152 -10.21 10.34 6.65
C LEU A 152 -11.28 10.18 7.74
N SER A 153 -11.50 8.97 8.25
CA SER A 153 -12.51 8.69 9.28
C SER A 153 -12.18 9.32 10.64
N VAL A 154 -10.90 9.60 10.91
CA VAL A 154 -10.43 10.33 12.11
C VAL A 154 -10.25 11.84 11.86
N GLY A 155 -10.79 12.34 10.75
CA GLY A 155 -10.81 13.78 10.46
C GLY A 155 -9.48 14.35 9.97
N TRP A 156 -8.56 13.50 9.50
CA TRP A 156 -7.27 13.92 8.96
C TRP A 156 -7.27 13.85 7.43
N SER A 157 -6.45 14.68 6.80
CA SER A 157 -6.25 14.66 5.34
C SER A 157 -5.17 13.66 4.95
N TRP A 158 -5.30 13.04 3.77
CA TRP A 158 -4.31 12.14 3.20
C TRP A 158 -3.60 12.81 2.01
N ARG A 159 -2.27 12.82 2.01
CA ARG A 159 -1.48 13.38 0.91
C ARG A 159 -0.39 12.41 0.47
N ALA A 160 -0.47 11.93 -0.76
CA ALA A 160 0.63 11.17 -1.34
C ALA A 160 1.70 12.10 -1.91
N ARG A 161 2.96 11.69 -1.73
CA ARG A 161 4.18 12.39 -2.16
C ARG A 161 4.97 11.49 -3.10
N ILE A 162 5.83 12.10 -3.91
CA ILE A 162 6.62 11.38 -4.95
C ILE A 162 8.11 11.34 -4.59
N SER A 163 8.64 12.38 -3.92
CA SER A 163 10.08 12.52 -3.68
C SER A 163 10.48 12.60 -2.21
N ARG A 164 9.63 13.17 -1.34
CA ARG A 164 9.96 13.38 0.09
C ARG A 164 8.74 13.40 1.00
N LEU A 165 8.92 12.79 2.18
CA LEU A 165 8.05 12.85 3.36
C LEU A 165 8.35 14.08 4.23
#